data_AF-A0A969LCN0-F1
#
_entry.id   AF-A0A969LCN0-F1
#
_cell.length_a   1.000
_cell.length_b   1.000
_cell.length_c   1.000
_cell.angle_alpha   90.00
_cell.angle_beta   90.00
_cell.angle_gamma   90.00
#
_symmetry.space_group_name_H-M   'P 1'
#
loop_
_entity.id
_entity.type
_entity.pdbx_description
1 polymer ?
#
loop_
_entity_poly.entity_id
_entity_poly.type
_entity_poly.pdbx_seq_one_letter_code
_entity_poly.pdbx_strand_id
1 'polypeptide(L)'
;MMEQPACRVGATEDDLARETDRAVLYGAVMAVKRPGVRLKPAIAEAALQLAPAVQAFLEGRDDDQAAYALAYARACGAEAFLRSKRTQ
;
A
#
# COMPACT_ATOMS: atom_id res chain seq x y z
N MET A 1 1.66 -30.19 11.44
CA MET A 1 0.67 -29.09 11.51
C MET A 1 1.45 -27.80 11.55
N MET A 2 1.32 -26.92 10.55
CA MET A 2 1.86 -25.57 10.67
C MET A 2 0.85 -24.78 11.51
N GLU A 3 1.17 -24.56 12.79
CA GLU A 3 0.42 -23.64 13.64
C GLU A 3 0.50 -22.24 13.04
N GLN A 4 -0.66 -21.58 12.91
CA GLN A 4 -0.70 -20.20 12.44
C GLN A 4 -0.04 -19.30 13.50
N PRO A 5 0.73 -18.27 13.09
CA PRO A 5 1.33 -17.35 14.06
C PRO A 5 0.24 -16.68 14.89
N ALA A 6 0.53 -16.41 16.17
CA ALA A 6 -0.45 -15.89 17.13
C ALA A 6 -1.18 -14.61 16.65
N CYS A 7 -0.50 -13.78 15.84
CA CYS A 7 -1.09 -12.58 15.24
C CYS A 7 -2.17 -12.85 14.17
N ARG A 8 -2.34 -14.10 13.74
CA ARG A 8 -3.34 -14.53 12.74
C ARG A 8 -4.47 -15.35 13.34
N VAL A 9 -4.41 -15.67 14.64
CA VAL A 9 -5.49 -16.40 15.31
C VAL A 9 -6.75 -15.54 15.31
N GLY A 10 -7.82 -16.03 14.68
CA GLY A 10 -9.09 -15.31 14.55
C GLY A 10 -9.15 -14.28 13.43
N ALA A 11 -8.10 -14.15 12.60
CA ALA A 11 -8.14 -13.28 11.42
C ALA A 11 -9.09 -13.84 10.37
N THR A 12 -9.94 -12.97 9.81
CA THR A 12 -10.81 -13.33 8.69
C THR A 12 -10.05 -13.23 7.36
N GLU A 13 -10.61 -13.81 6.29
CA GLU A 13 -10.06 -13.66 4.95
C GLU A 13 -9.98 -12.18 4.52
N ASP A 14 -10.98 -11.38 4.90
CA ASP A 14 -11.00 -9.94 4.66
C ASP A 14 -9.87 -9.20 5.38
N ASP A 15 -9.51 -9.61 6.60
CA ASP A 15 -8.39 -9.03 7.34
C ASP A 15 -7.05 -9.31 6.64
N LEU A 16 -6.89 -10.54 6.13
CA LEU A 16 -5.69 -10.94 5.39
C LEU A 16 -5.61 -10.23 4.02
N ALA A 17 -6.74 -10.03 3.36
CA ALA A 17 -6.82 -9.25 2.13
C ALA A 17 -6.41 -7.79 2.37
N ARG A 18 -6.98 -7.14 3.39
CA ARG A 18 -6.60 -5.77 3.78
C ARG A 18 -5.14 -5.64 4.17
N GLU A 19 -4.58 -6.63 4.87
CA GLU A 19 -3.15 -6.66 5.18
C GLU A 19 -2.30 -6.73 3.91
N THR A 20 -2.72 -7.54 2.94
CA THR A 20 -2.05 -7.67 1.65
C THR A 20 -2.09 -6.36 0.87
N ASP A 21 -3.26 -5.71 0.79
CA ASP A 21 -3.43 -4.41 0.14
C ASP A 21 -2.58 -3.32 0.82
N ARG A 22 -2.49 -3.34 2.14
CA ARG A 22 -1.60 -2.44 2.88
C ARG A 22 -0.13 -2.68 2.53
N ALA A 23 0.28 -3.93 2.35
CA ALA A 23 1.64 -4.25 1.89
C ALA A 23 1.89 -3.75 0.46
N VAL A 24 0.90 -3.83 -0.43
CA VAL A 24 0.95 -3.26 -1.78
C VAL A 24 1.16 -1.74 -1.72
N LEU A 25 0.38 -1.01 -0.91
CA LEU A 25 0.54 0.43 -0.72
C LEU A 25 1.95 0.80 -0.22
N TYR A 26 2.47 0.05 0.75
CA TYR A 26 3.83 0.27 1.25
C TYR A 26 4.89 0.03 0.16
N GLY A 27 4.72 -1.02 -0.64
CA GLY A 27 5.55 -1.31 -1.79
C GLY A 27 5.52 -0.17 -2.82
N ALA A 28 4.34 0.36 -3.14
CA ALA A 28 4.17 1.47 -4.07
C ALA A 28 4.88 2.74 -3.58
N VAL A 29 4.70 3.10 -2.31
CA VAL A 29 5.42 4.23 -1.70
C VAL A 29 6.94 4.03 -1.75
N MET A 30 7.44 2.82 -1.49
CA MET A 30 8.87 2.53 -1.60
C MET A 30 9.36 2.63 -3.05
N ALA A 31 8.60 2.13 -4.03
CA ALA A 31 8.96 2.23 -5.44
C ALA A 31 9.08 3.69 -5.91
N VAL A 32 8.17 4.56 -5.44
CA VAL A 32 8.22 6.00 -5.74
C VAL A 32 9.40 6.69 -5.04
N LYS A 33 9.61 6.45 -3.74
CA LYS A 33 10.65 7.15 -2.98
C LYS A 33 12.07 6.59 -3.17
N ARG A 34 12.23 5.35 -3.65
CA ARG A 34 13.52 4.65 -3.78
C ARG A 34 13.60 3.89 -5.11
N PRO A 35 14.13 4.54 -6.16
CA PRO A 35 14.37 3.88 -7.44
C PRO A 35 15.23 2.62 -7.26
N GLY A 36 14.83 1.51 -7.89
CA GLY A 36 15.55 0.23 -7.81
C GLY A 36 15.30 -0.61 -6.56
N VAL A 37 14.35 -0.24 -5.70
CA VAL A 37 13.96 -1.09 -4.56
C VAL A 37 13.44 -2.45 -5.05
N ARG A 38 13.93 -3.53 -4.42
CA ARG A 38 13.44 -4.89 -4.69
C ARG A 38 12.19 -5.16 -3.86
N LEU A 39 11.05 -5.29 -4.53
CA LEU A 39 9.78 -5.68 -3.91
C LEU A 39 9.65 -7.20 -3.83
N LYS A 40 8.84 -7.67 -2.88
CA LYS A 40 8.50 -9.10 -2.81
C LYS A 40 7.65 -9.46 -4.03
N PRO A 41 7.89 -10.61 -4.70
CA PRO A 41 7.15 -10.99 -5.91
C PRO A 41 5.63 -10.95 -5.75
N ALA A 42 5.11 -11.38 -4.59
CA ALA A 42 3.68 -11.42 -4.29
C ALA A 42 2.96 -10.06 -4.33
N ILE A 43 3.68 -8.94 -4.20
CA ILE A 43 3.10 -7.59 -4.24
C ILE A 43 3.69 -6.72 -5.36
N ALA A 44 4.73 -7.20 -6.05
CA ALA A 44 5.54 -6.35 -6.92
C ALA A 44 4.71 -5.75 -8.06
N GLU A 45 3.95 -6.57 -8.76
CA GLU A 45 3.11 -6.12 -9.88
C GLU A 45 2.06 -5.10 -9.42
N ALA A 46 1.26 -5.44 -8.40
CA ALA A 46 0.23 -4.56 -7.88
C ALA A 46 0.81 -3.24 -7.33
N ALA A 47 1.95 -3.30 -6.64
CA ALA A 47 2.62 -2.10 -6.13
C ALA A 47 3.13 -1.19 -7.25
N LEU A 48 3.66 -1.76 -8.34
CA LEU A 48 4.11 -1.00 -9.51
C LEU A 48 2.94 -0.40 -10.28
N GLN A 49 1.80 -1.10 -10.37
CA GLN A 49 0.57 -0.56 -10.95
C GLN A 49 -0.01 0.60 -10.13
N LEU A 50 0.11 0.54 -8.79
CA LEU A 50 -0.35 1.59 -7.88
C LEU A 50 0.61 2.79 -7.80
N ALA A 51 1.89 2.61 -8.14
CA ALA A 51 2.94 3.62 -7.98
C ALA A 51 2.64 4.97 -8.65
N PRO A 52 2.09 5.07 -9.88
CA PRO A 52 1.76 6.36 -10.50
C PRO A 52 0.73 7.17 -9.69
N ALA A 53 -0.27 6.50 -9.13
CA ALA A 53 -1.28 7.14 -8.30
C ALA A 53 -0.69 7.64 -6.98
N VAL A 54 0.16 6.82 -6.35
CA VAL A 54 0.89 7.20 -5.14
C VAL A 54 1.81 8.38 -5.40
N GLN A 55 2.53 8.38 -6.52
CA GLN A 55 3.37 9.50 -6.94
C GLN A 55 2.54 10.78 -7.07
N ALA A 56 1.41 10.73 -7.79
CA ALA A 56 0.54 11.89 -7.96
C ALA A 56 0.05 12.46 -6.60
N PHE A 57 -0.33 11.57 -5.68
CA PHE A 57 -0.70 11.99 -4.32
C PHE A 57 0.46 12.65 -3.56
N LEU A 58 1.66 12.08 -3.63
CA LEU A 58 2.84 12.61 -2.94
C LEU A 58 3.32 13.95 -3.51
N GLU A 59 3.13 14.17 -4.81
CA GLU A 59 3.38 15.46 -5.48
C GLU A 59 2.32 16.53 -5.13
N GLY A 60 1.26 16.16 -4.41
CA GLY A 60 0.20 17.09 -4.02
C GLY A 60 -0.75 17.44 -5.17
N ARG A 61 -0.85 16.59 -6.20
CA ARG A 61 -1.83 16.76 -7.27
C ARG A 61 -3.24 16.56 -6.74
N ASP A 62 -4.19 17.30 -7.30
CA ASP A 62 -5.62 17.24 -6.99
C ASP A 62 -6.41 16.65 -8.16
N ASP A 63 -6.02 15.47 -8.61
CA ASP A 63 -6.66 14.75 -9.72
C ASP A 63 -7.10 13.34 -9.33
N ASP A 64 -7.73 12.65 -10.28
CA ASP A 64 -8.27 11.30 -10.09
C ASP A 64 -7.20 10.28 -9.69
N GLN A 65 -5.94 10.44 -10.12
CA GLN A 65 -4.86 9.54 -9.74
C GLN A 65 -4.49 9.73 -8.26
N ALA A 66 -4.33 10.98 -7.82
CA ALA A 66 -4.07 11.27 -6.42
C ALA A 66 -5.24 10.86 -5.52
N ALA A 67 -6.47 11.08 -5.97
CA ALA A 67 -7.69 10.66 -5.28
C ALA A 67 -7.77 9.12 -5.17
N TYR A 68 -7.39 8.40 -6.24
CA TYR A 68 -7.36 6.93 -6.24
C TYR A 68 -6.38 6.37 -5.21
N ALA A 69 -5.17 6.92 -5.10
CA ALA A 69 -4.21 6.48 -4.07
C ALA A 69 -4.73 6.67 -2.65
N LEU A 70 -5.41 7.80 -2.38
CA LEU A 70 -6.02 8.07 -1.09
C LEU A 70 -7.20 7.11 -0.81
N ALA A 71 -8.05 6.84 -1.80
CA ALA A 71 -9.16 5.89 -1.68
C ALA A 71 -8.65 4.47 -1.41
N TYR A 72 -7.61 4.04 -2.13
CA TYR A 72 -6.95 2.74 -1.88
C TYR A 72 -6.40 2.66 -0.46
N ALA A 73 -5.69 3.70 0.00
CA ALA A 73 -5.17 3.76 1.36
C ALA A 73 -6.27 3.72 2.43
N ARG A 74 -7.43 4.34 2.18
CA ARG A 74 -8.60 4.25 3.08
C ARG A 74 -9.15 2.83 3.16
N ALA A 75 -9.33 2.18 2.01
CA ALA A 75 -9.89 0.84 1.93
C ALA A 75 -9.07 -0.20 2.72
N CYS A 76 -7.74 -0.06 2.72
CA CYS A 76 -6.83 -0.94 3.47
C CYS A 76 -6.43 -0.41 4.86
N GLY A 77 -7.05 0.67 5.35
CA GLY A 77 -6.81 1.23 6.69
C GLY A 77 -5.43 1.91 6.86
N ALA A 78 -4.81 2.37 5.78
CA ALA A 78 -3.49 2.97 5.73
C ALA A 78 -3.48 4.47 5.34
N GLU A 79 -4.62 5.17 5.43
CA GLU A 79 -4.73 6.60 5.11
C GLU A 79 -3.71 7.45 5.87
N ALA A 80 -3.61 7.28 7.19
CA ALA A 80 -2.69 8.05 8.03
C ALA A 80 -1.24 7.86 7.60
N PHE A 81 -0.87 6.62 7.23
CA PHE A 81 0.46 6.31 6.69
C PHE A 81 0.71 7.08 5.40
N LEU A 82 -0.18 6.99 4.41
CA LEU A 82 0.02 7.65 3.12
C LEU A 82 0.12 9.18 3.29
N ARG A 83 -0.75 9.77 4.10
CA ARG A 83 -0.71 11.21 4.41
C ARG A 83 0.62 11.64 5.04
N SER A 84 1.15 10.85 5.97
CA SER A 84 2.45 11.15 6.62
C SER A 84 3.64 11.21 5.65
N LYS A 85 3.51 10.64 4.45
CA LYS A 85 4.55 10.60 3.43
C LYS A 85 4.54 11.80 2.49
N ARG A 86 3.44 12.56 2.43
CA ARG A 86 3.31 13.78 1.62
C ARG A 86 3.98 14.99 2.29
N THR A 87 4.00 15.02 3.62
CA THR A 87 4.64 16.07 4.44
C THR A 87 6.15 15.86 4.66
N GLN A 88 6.76 14.86 4.01
CA GLN A 88 8.19 14.52 4.09
C GLN A 88 8.84 14.54 2.73
#